data_AF-A0A6M3IXU8-F1
#
_entry.id   AF-A0A6M3IXU8-F1
#
_cell.length_a   1.000
_cell.length_b   1.000
_cell.length_c   1.000
_cell.angle_alpha   90.00
_cell.angle_beta   90.00
_cell.angle_gamma   90.00
#
_symmetry.space_group_name_H-M   'P 1'
#
loop_
_entity.id
_entity.type
_entity.pdbx_description
1 polymer ?
#
loop_
_entity_poly.entity_id
_entity_poly.type
_entity_poly.pdbx_seq_one_letter_code
_entity_poly.pdbx_strand_id
1 'polypeptide(L)'
;MLRFRIQGTLGDTYVVVCKLLKIQDRVIAYHHTIHKYFYGLITEIYGLVKNVEVRFTNKPRYDLEELTTNCHDRDMEFFPEWKLNSKYDIKKPYMIVQPHAGKPSGGNTKILPDYMIQEILLSSPIKCVLLGTSDRFTNVGNCVNLINKTSISDAVSLIQNAEAFVGPEGLLSFISLSSKVNSTLYYIEQAAVDEKVIGTPWKKYAELIKL
;
A
#
# COMPACT_ATOMS: atom_id res chain seq x y z
N MET A 1 -6.04 -27.39 -3.93
CA MET A 1 -5.16 -26.29 -4.39
C MET A 1 -5.97 -25.38 -5.31
N LEU A 2 -6.23 -24.15 -4.87
CA LEU A 2 -7.04 -23.17 -5.60
C LEU A 2 -6.18 -22.38 -6.59
N ARG A 3 -6.80 -21.88 -7.65
CA ARG A 3 -6.12 -21.12 -8.71
C ARG A 3 -6.95 -19.90 -9.08
N PHE A 4 -6.32 -18.74 -9.09
CA PHE A 4 -6.99 -17.47 -9.39
C PHE A 4 -6.21 -16.68 -10.44
N ARG A 5 -6.91 -15.90 -11.26
CA ARG A 5 -6.32 -14.82 -12.06
C ARG A 5 -6.35 -13.52 -11.25
N ILE A 6 -5.25 -12.80 -11.32
CA ILE A 6 -5.08 -11.47 -10.71
C ILE A 6 -4.52 -10.55 -11.77
N GLN A 7 -4.99 -9.30 -11.82
CA GLN A 7 -4.53 -8.30 -12.75
C GLN A 7 -4.38 -6.95 -12.07
N GLY A 8 -3.17 -6.40 -11.98
CA GLY A 8 -3.03 -5.08 -11.41
C GLY A 8 -1.61 -4.66 -11.08
N THR A 9 -1.50 -3.72 -10.16
CA THR A 9 -0.24 -3.16 -9.67
C THR A 9 -0.07 -3.47 -8.18
N LEU A 10 0.82 -2.74 -7.50
CA LEU A 10 1.14 -2.99 -6.10
C LEU A 10 -0.07 -2.89 -5.17
N GLY A 11 -0.90 -1.83 -5.33
CA GLY A 11 -2.09 -1.64 -4.51
C GLY A 11 -3.12 -2.77 -4.69
N ASP A 12 -3.40 -3.12 -5.94
CA ASP A 12 -4.30 -4.23 -6.28
C ASP A 12 -3.81 -5.56 -5.69
N THR A 13 -2.50 -5.79 -5.75
CA THR A 13 -1.86 -6.97 -5.15
C THR A 13 -2.08 -7.03 -3.64
N TYR A 14 -1.95 -5.90 -2.93
CA TYR A 14 -2.19 -5.86 -1.49
C TYR A 14 -3.65 -6.16 -1.13
N VAL A 15 -4.61 -5.60 -1.88
CA VAL A 15 -6.04 -5.91 -1.71
C VAL A 15 -6.31 -7.40 -1.91
N VAL A 16 -5.72 -8.00 -2.94
CA VAL A 16 -5.79 -9.45 -3.17
C VAL A 16 -5.21 -10.23 -2.00
N VAL A 17 -4.06 -9.82 -1.46
CA VAL A 17 -3.47 -10.44 -0.27
C VAL A 17 -4.45 -10.41 0.91
N CYS A 18 -5.15 -9.31 1.13
CA CYS A 18 -6.19 -9.23 2.18
C CYS A 18 -7.37 -10.20 1.94
N LYS A 19 -7.75 -10.48 0.69
CA LYS A 19 -8.73 -11.52 0.35
C LYS A 19 -8.18 -12.93 0.61
N LEU A 20 -6.92 -13.15 0.23
CA LEU A 20 -6.26 -14.45 0.37
C LEU A 20 -6.05 -14.85 1.84
N LEU A 21 -5.96 -13.90 2.76
CA LEU A 21 -5.88 -14.18 4.21
C LEU A 21 -7.09 -14.96 4.75
N LYS A 22 -8.26 -14.88 4.10
CA LYS A 22 -9.45 -15.66 4.47
C LYS A 22 -9.44 -17.09 3.92
N ILE A 23 -8.50 -17.41 3.03
CA ILE A 23 -8.40 -18.72 2.39
C ILE A 23 -7.32 -19.53 3.09
N GLN A 24 -7.68 -20.68 3.66
CA GLN A 24 -6.72 -21.57 4.34
C GLN A 24 -6.00 -22.52 3.36
N ASP A 25 -6.65 -22.86 2.24
CA ASP A 25 -6.09 -23.75 1.22
C ASP A 25 -4.85 -23.18 0.54
N ARG A 26 -3.98 -24.04 0.01
CA ARG A 26 -2.88 -23.62 -0.87
C ARG A 26 -3.42 -22.98 -2.16
N VAL A 27 -2.93 -21.79 -2.48
CA VAL A 27 -3.34 -20.97 -3.63
C VAL A 27 -2.18 -20.81 -4.63
N ILE A 28 -2.49 -20.88 -5.92
CA ILE A 28 -1.64 -20.35 -6.99
C ILE A 28 -2.29 -19.09 -7.57
N ALA A 29 -1.60 -17.96 -7.42
CA ALA A 29 -2.01 -16.66 -7.92
C ALA A 29 -1.35 -16.38 -9.28
N TYR A 30 -2.12 -16.50 -10.37
CA TYR A 30 -1.65 -16.14 -11.71
C TYR A 30 -1.77 -14.63 -11.91
N HIS A 31 -0.68 -13.92 -11.64
CA HIS A 31 -0.65 -12.45 -11.64
C HIS A 31 -0.21 -11.92 -13.00
N HIS A 32 -1.06 -11.08 -13.60
CA HIS A 32 -0.76 -10.34 -14.82
C HIS A 32 -0.59 -8.85 -14.51
N THR A 33 0.52 -8.27 -14.95
CA THR A 33 0.70 -6.81 -14.93
C THR A 33 1.50 -6.38 -16.15
N ILE A 34 1.16 -5.20 -16.68
CA ILE A 34 1.95 -4.57 -17.75
C ILE A 34 3.27 -3.99 -17.22
N HIS A 35 3.35 -3.76 -15.90
CA HIS A 35 4.50 -3.13 -15.24
C HIS A 35 5.45 -4.19 -14.68
N LYS A 36 6.17 -4.89 -15.57
CA LYS A 36 7.06 -6.02 -15.20
C LYS A 36 8.14 -5.67 -14.18
N TYR A 37 8.53 -4.38 -14.10
CA TYR A 37 9.47 -3.89 -13.10
C TYR A 37 8.95 -4.00 -11.66
N PHE A 38 7.65 -4.24 -11.45
CA PHE A 38 7.07 -4.51 -10.13
C PHE A 38 7.11 -5.97 -9.71
N TYR A 39 7.58 -6.92 -10.53
CA TYR A 39 7.54 -8.36 -10.20
C TYR A 39 8.19 -8.70 -8.85
N GLY A 40 9.34 -8.08 -8.53
CA GLY A 40 10.00 -8.26 -7.23
C GLY A 40 9.10 -7.82 -6.06
N LEU A 41 8.60 -6.59 -6.10
CA LEU A 41 7.72 -6.04 -5.07
C LEU A 41 6.39 -6.78 -4.94
N ILE A 42 5.79 -7.22 -6.06
CA ILE A 42 4.58 -8.05 -6.05
C ILE A 42 4.84 -9.39 -5.36
N THR A 43 6.01 -9.98 -5.60
CA THR A 43 6.41 -11.22 -4.92
C THR A 43 6.56 -11.01 -3.42
N GLU A 44 7.17 -9.89 -2.99
CA GLU A 44 7.26 -9.53 -1.57
C GLU A 44 5.87 -9.33 -0.93
N ILE A 45 4.93 -8.68 -1.63
CA ILE A 45 3.55 -8.49 -1.13
C ILE A 45 2.86 -9.84 -0.95
N TYR A 46 2.91 -10.74 -1.94
CA TYR A 46 2.36 -12.10 -1.77
C TYR A 46 3.05 -12.88 -0.65
N GLY A 47 4.34 -12.63 -0.42
CA GLY A 47 5.13 -13.22 0.67
C GLY A 47 4.62 -12.89 2.08
N LEU A 48 3.73 -11.90 2.22
CA LEU A 48 3.03 -11.63 3.48
C LEU A 48 2.10 -12.80 3.88
N VAL A 49 1.69 -13.65 2.93
CA VAL A 49 0.76 -14.77 3.16
C VAL A 49 1.44 -16.11 2.86
N LYS A 50 1.39 -17.06 3.81
CA LYS A 50 2.20 -18.29 3.75
C LYS A 50 1.72 -19.36 2.76
N ASN A 51 0.45 -19.37 2.39
CA ASN A 51 -0.17 -20.40 1.55
C ASN A 51 -0.31 -20.01 0.08
N VAL A 52 0.39 -18.96 -0.37
CA VAL A 52 0.26 -18.41 -1.72
C VAL A 52 1.54 -18.57 -2.52
N GLU A 53 1.41 -19.13 -3.71
CA GLU A 53 2.45 -19.17 -4.74
C GLU A 53 2.07 -18.22 -5.88
N VAL A 54 2.91 -17.23 -6.18
CA VAL A 54 2.68 -16.31 -7.31
C VAL A 54 3.31 -16.86 -8.59
N ARG A 55 2.57 -16.78 -9.70
CA ARG A 55 3.06 -17.09 -11.06
C ARG A 55 2.74 -15.93 -11.99
N PHE A 56 3.77 -15.25 -12.48
CA PHE A 56 3.59 -14.15 -13.43
C PHE A 56 3.19 -14.67 -14.81
N THR A 57 2.18 -14.04 -15.43
CA THR A 57 1.72 -14.40 -16.76
C THR A 57 1.85 -13.24 -17.74
N ASN A 58 2.29 -13.56 -18.98
CA ASN A 58 2.39 -12.55 -20.05
C ASN A 58 1.02 -12.11 -20.58
N LYS A 59 -0.03 -12.89 -20.35
CA LYS A 59 -1.42 -12.59 -20.71
C LYS A 59 -2.35 -12.94 -19.53
N PRO A 60 -3.50 -12.26 -19.39
CA PRO A 60 -4.51 -12.64 -18.40
C PRO A 60 -5.02 -14.06 -18.62
N ARG A 61 -5.27 -14.80 -17.53
CA ARG A 61 -5.78 -16.18 -17.53
C ARG A 61 -7.30 -16.20 -17.38
N TYR A 62 -8.03 -15.71 -18.40
CA TYR A 62 -9.49 -15.57 -18.37
C TYR A 62 -10.27 -16.89 -18.12
N ASP A 63 -9.59 -18.03 -18.21
CA ASP A 63 -10.09 -19.35 -17.83
C ASP A 63 -10.19 -19.58 -16.31
N LEU A 64 -9.66 -18.67 -15.49
CA LEU A 64 -9.68 -18.75 -14.02
C LEU A 64 -10.58 -17.68 -13.41
N GLU A 65 -11.06 -17.95 -12.20
CA GLU A 65 -11.76 -16.96 -11.39
C GLU A 65 -10.86 -15.76 -11.06
N GLU A 66 -11.40 -14.55 -11.18
CA GLU A 66 -10.67 -13.31 -10.90
C GLU A 66 -10.80 -12.90 -9.44
N LEU A 67 -9.67 -12.58 -8.79
CA LEU A 67 -9.66 -12.01 -7.44
C LEU A 67 -9.47 -10.50 -7.40
N THR A 68 -9.04 -9.89 -8.52
CA THR A 68 -8.84 -8.44 -8.58
C THR A 68 -10.13 -7.65 -8.67
N THR A 69 -11.26 -8.29 -8.99
CA THR A 69 -12.56 -7.60 -9.07
C THR A 69 -12.94 -7.03 -7.70
N ASN A 70 -14.01 -6.25 -7.67
CA ASN A 70 -14.35 -5.31 -6.61
C ASN A 70 -14.11 -5.89 -5.20
N CYS A 71 -13.63 -5.06 -4.27
CA CYS A 71 -13.33 -5.47 -2.88
C CYS A 71 -14.54 -6.07 -2.14
N HIS A 72 -15.74 -5.90 -2.69
CA HIS A 72 -17.01 -6.38 -2.18
C HIS A 72 -17.43 -7.76 -2.69
N ASP A 73 -16.79 -8.28 -3.73
CA ASP A 73 -17.24 -9.52 -4.39
C ASP A 73 -16.87 -10.77 -3.57
N ARG A 74 -15.96 -10.63 -2.59
CA ARG A 74 -15.51 -11.70 -1.69
C ARG A 74 -15.13 -11.18 -0.32
N ASP A 75 -15.29 -12.03 0.69
CA ASP A 75 -14.81 -11.77 2.05
C ASP A 75 -13.30 -11.49 2.07
N MET A 76 -12.90 -10.51 2.88
CA MET A 76 -11.50 -10.13 3.07
C MET A 76 -11.20 -9.78 4.53
N GLU A 77 -9.93 -9.90 4.91
CA GLU A 77 -9.43 -9.34 6.16
C GLU A 77 -9.16 -7.84 5.93
N PHE A 78 -10.08 -6.96 6.34
CA PHE A 78 -9.96 -5.52 6.13
C PHE A 78 -8.83 -4.88 6.96
N PHE A 79 -8.59 -5.41 8.15
CA PHE A 79 -7.59 -4.89 9.08
C PHE A 79 -6.61 -5.98 9.52
N PRO A 80 -5.76 -6.47 8.60
CA PRO A 80 -4.85 -7.56 8.91
C PRO A 80 -3.85 -7.16 10.00
N GLU A 81 -3.79 -7.96 11.07
CA GLU A 81 -2.78 -7.84 12.10
C GLU A 81 -1.49 -8.56 11.68
N TRP A 82 -0.65 -7.85 10.94
CA TRP A 82 0.66 -8.36 10.58
C TRP A 82 1.60 -8.44 11.78
N LYS A 83 2.13 -9.63 12.07
CA LYS A 83 3.20 -9.85 13.06
C LYS A 83 4.56 -9.76 12.36
N LEU A 84 4.95 -8.56 11.96
CA LEU A 84 6.17 -8.28 11.22
C LEU A 84 7.12 -7.43 12.08
N ASN A 85 8.38 -7.83 12.12
CA ASN A 85 9.43 -7.07 12.80
C ASN A 85 10.18 -6.24 11.76
N SER A 86 10.13 -4.92 11.89
CA SER A 86 11.05 -4.07 11.15
C SER A 86 12.43 -4.11 11.80
N LYS A 87 13.48 -4.04 10.99
CA LYS A 87 14.86 -3.83 11.48
C LYS A 87 15.13 -2.40 11.97
N TYR A 88 14.17 -1.50 11.80
CA TYR A 88 14.27 -0.09 12.20
C TYR A 88 13.57 0.15 13.54
N ASP A 89 14.32 0.61 14.53
CA ASP A 89 13.76 1.04 15.82
C ASP A 89 13.47 2.54 15.80
N ILE A 90 12.20 2.90 15.53
CA ILE A 90 11.74 4.29 15.54
C ILE A 90 10.91 4.54 16.80
N LYS A 91 11.43 5.38 17.70
CA LYS A 91 10.70 5.82 18.90
C LYS A 91 9.38 6.52 18.51
N LYS A 92 8.28 6.05 19.10
CA LYS A 92 6.94 6.65 19.00
C LYS A 92 6.83 7.93 19.83
N PRO A 93 5.92 8.86 19.49
CA PRO A 93 5.09 8.87 18.29
C PRO A 93 5.87 9.31 17.04
N TYR A 94 5.51 8.77 15.88
CA TYR A 94 6.06 9.20 14.59
C TYR A 94 5.01 9.13 13.47
N MET A 95 5.24 9.94 12.43
CA MET A 95 4.43 9.97 11.22
C MET A 95 5.21 9.38 10.05
N ILE A 96 4.55 8.56 9.24
CA ILE A 96 5.07 8.18 7.93
C ILE A 96 4.70 9.23 6.91
N VAL A 97 5.68 9.67 6.12
CA VAL A 97 5.46 10.55 4.97
C VAL A 97 5.95 9.82 3.71
N GLN A 98 5.05 9.63 2.75
CA GLN A 98 5.34 9.08 1.43
C GLN A 98 5.24 10.19 0.39
N PRO A 99 6.36 10.76 -0.09
CA PRO A 99 6.30 11.80 -1.11
C PRO A 99 5.83 11.32 -2.48
N HIS A 100 6.05 10.03 -2.79
CA HIS A 100 5.86 9.46 -4.13
C HIS A 100 5.31 8.02 -4.10
N ALA A 101 4.30 7.73 -4.90
CA ALA A 101 3.56 6.46 -4.99
C ALA A 101 4.35 5.29 -5.62
N GLY A 102 5.50 5.59 -6.23
CA GLY A 102 6.39 4.61 -6.88
C GLY A 102 6.10 4.33 -8.35
N LYS A 103 5.02 4.90 -8.91
CA LYS A 103 4.75 4.88 -10.36
C LYS A 103 5.59 5.97 -11.06
N PRO A 104 6.23 5.69 -12.21
CA PRO A 104 7.11 6.65 -12.88
C PRO A 104 6.36 7.85 -13.47
N SER A 105 5.08 7.68 -13.81
CA SER A 105 4.23 8.69 -14.40
C SER A 105 2.75 8.45 -14.07
N GLY A 106 1.93 9.48 -14.30
CA GLY A 106 0.50 9.50 -13.95
C GLY A 106 0.18 10.58 -12.92
N GLY A 107 -1.11 10.87 -12.77
CA GLY A 107 -1.54 11.96 -11.91
C GLY A 107 -1.27 11.72 -10.42
N ASN A 108 -1.66 10.57 -9.86
CA ASN A 108 -1.54 10.29 -8.41
C ASN A 108 -0.15 9.81 -7.99
N THR A 109 0.93 10.31 -8.62
CA THR A 109 2.29 9.79 -8.40
C THR A 109 3.00 10.40 -7.22
N LYS A 110 2.61 11.59 -6.76
CA LYS A 110 3.32 12.35 -5.74
C LYS A 110 2.46 13.43 -5.11
N ILE A 111 2.85 13.84 -3.91
CA ILE A 111 2.36 15.08 -3.31
C ILE A 111 2.99 16.24 -4.08
N LEU A 112 2.13 17.14 -4.56
CA LEU A 112 2.54 18.33 -5.28
C LEU A 112 1.93 19.58 -4.65
N PRO A 113 2.64 20.71 -4.72
CA PRO A 113 4.03 20.86 -5.17
C PRO A 113 5.07 20.31 -4.16
N ASP A 114 6.29 20.05 -4.62
CA ASP A 114 7.37 19.44 -3.80
C ASP A 114 7.67 20.20 -2.49
N TYR A 115 7.50 21.51 -2.45
CA TYR A 115 7.71 22.29 -1.22
C TYR A 115 6.75 21.88 -0.10
N MET A 116 5.57 21.34 -0.42
CA MET A 116 4.63 20.84 0.58
C MET A 116 5.23 19.72 1.42
N ILE A 117 6.12 18.90 0.84
CA ILE A 117 6.83 17.88 1.62
C ILE A 117 7.71 18.53 2.68
N GLN A 118 8.43 19.59 2.32
CA GLN A 118 9.26 20.33 3.29
C GLN A 118 8.39 20.98 4.37
N GLU A 119 7.25 21.58 3.99
CA GLU A 119 6.31 22.16 4.94
C GLU A 119 5.75 21.11 5.91
N ILE A 120 5.34 19.93 5.43
CA ILE A 120 4.88 18.81 6.27
C ILE A 120 5.98 18.41 7.25
N LEU A 121 7.22 18.27 6.77
CA LEU A 121 8.35 17.85 7.62
C LEU A 121 8.72 18.90 8.68
N LEU A 122 8.66 20.19 8.34
CA LEU A 122 9.02 21.29 9.24
C LEU A 122 7.90 21.64 10.24
N SER A 123 6.64 21.45 9.86
CA SER A 123 5.48 21.79 10.69
C SER A 123 5.01 20.65 11.59
N SER A 124 5.44 19.41 11.32
CA SER A 124 5.02 18.26 12.12
C SER A 124 5.53 18.35 13.57
N PRO A 125 4.65 18.23 14.58
CA PRO A 125 5.05 18.22 15.99
C PRO A 125 5.68 16.88 16.41
N ILE A 126 5.58 15.85 15.57
CA ILE A 126 6.13 14.51 15.81
C ILE A 126 7.18 14.15 14.77
N LYS A 127 8.03 13.18 15.11
CA LYS A 127 9.11 12.72 14.25
C LYS A 127 8.55 12.20 12.91
N CYS A 128 9.10 12.69 11.80
CA CYS A 128 8.74 12.21 10.47
C CYS A 128 9.71 11.11 9.99
N VAL A 129 9.16 10.08 9.35
CA VAL A 129 9.89 9.00 8.68
C VAL A 129 9.49 9.00 7.21
N LEU A 130 10.46 9.20 6.32
CA LEU A 130 10.22 9.17 4.88
C LEU A 130 10.31 7.74 4.34
N LEU A 131 9.24 7.32 3.67
CA LEU A 131 9.17 6.05 2.92
C LEU A 131 8.91 6.31 1.44
N GLY A 132 9.38 5.39 0.59
CA GLY A 132 9.13 5.42 -0.85
C GLY A 132 10.38 5.10 -1.66
N THR A 133 10.30 5.39 -2.96
CA THR A 133 11.32 4.98 -3.93
C THR A 133 11.93 6.14 -4.73
N SER A 134 11.50 7.38 -4.49
CA SER A 134 11.96 8.54 -5.27
C SER A 134 13.19 9.18 -4.65
N ASP A 135 14.34 9.08 -5.34
CA ASP A 135 15.61 9.66 -4.89
C ASP A 135 15.56 11.19 -4.74
N ARG A 136 14.57 11.85 -5.36
CA ARG A 136 14.36 13.31 -5.28
C ARG A 136 14.22 13.81 -3.85
N PHE A 137 13.75 12.97 -2.93
CA PHE A 137 13.51 13.32 -1.53
C PHE A 137 14.54 12.69 -0.59
N THR A 138 15.73 12.32 -1.06
CA THR A 138 16.79 11.73 -0.21
C THR A 138 17.48 12.76 0.70
N ASN A 139 17.47 14.04 0.33
CA ASN A 139 18.18 15.12 1.03
C ASN A 139 17.25 16.13 1.74
N VAL A 140 16.07 15.69 2.20
CA VAL A 140 15.15 16.55 2.99
C VAL A 140 15.51 16.51 4.47
N GLY A 141 15.54 17.68 5.12
CA GLY A 141 15.98 17.87 6.50
C GLY A 141 14.99 17.36 7.57
N ASN A 142 15.49 17.26 8.80
CA ASN A 142 14.76 16.93 10.04
C ASN A 142 13.81 15.72 10.00
N CYS A 143 14.21 14.62 9.35
CA CYS A 143 13.43 13.38 9.31
C CYS A 143 14.33 12.14 9.30
N VAL A 144 13.74 10.97 9.59
CA VAL A 144 14.42 9.69 9.33
C VAL A 144 14.14 9.29 7.90
N ASN A 145 15.17 9.36 7.05
CA ASN A 145 15.02 9.05 5.64
C ASN A 145 15.28 7.58 5.32
N LEU A 146 14.21 6.84 5.04
CA LEU A 146 14.22 5.41 4.69
C LEU A 146 13.81 5.15 3.22
N ILE A 147 13.83 6.17 2.37
CA ILE A 147 13.62 6.00 0.92
C ILE A 147 14.64 5.01 0.37
N ASN A 148 14.17 4.05 -0.43
CA ASN A 148 14.98 2.98 -1.02
C ASN A 148 15.74 2.10 0.00
N LYS A 149 15.36 2.12 1.29
CA LYS A 149 16.04 1.34 2.36
C LYS A 149 15.14 0.26 2.99
N THR A 150 13.85 0.30 2.72
CA THR A 150 12.84 -0.59 3.34
C THR A 150 12.39 -1.69 2.38
N SER A 151 12.23 -2.90 2.91
CA SER A 151 11.45 -3.96 2.26
C SER A 151 9.95 -3.69 2.39
N ILE A 152 9.10 -4.45 1.68
CA ILE A 152 7.64 -4.37 1.89
C ILE A 152 7.27 -4.70 3.34
N SER A 153 7.91 -5.73 3.92
CA SER A 153 7.67 -6.13 5.32
C SER A 153 8.06 -5.02 6.30
N ASP A 154 9.19 -4.35 6.08
CA ASP A 154 9.60 -3.20 6.90
C ASP A 154 8.57 -2.07 6.80
N ALA A 155 8.12 -1.74 5.58
CA ALA A 155 7.16 -0.68 5.36
C ALA A 155 5.81 -0.96 6.06
N VAL A 156 5.31 -2.20 5.98
CA VAL A 156 4.08 -2.61 6.69
C VAL A 156 4.24 -2.46 8.20
N SER A 157 5.33 -2.99 8.77
CA SER A 157 5.59 -2.92 10.21
C SER A 157 5.73 -1.48 10.70
N LEU A 158 6.45 -0.63 9.97
CA LEU A 158 6.62 0.78 10.28
C LEU A 158 5.29 1.55 10.21
N ILE A 159 4.47 1.27 9.20
CA ILE A 159 3.17 1.95 9.05
C ILE A 159 2.21 1.53 10.16
N GLN A 160 2.07 0.24 10.46
CA GLN A 160 1.19 -0.24 11.54
C GLN A 160 1.50 0.35 12.92
N ASN A 161 2.75 0.75 13.11
CA ASN A 161 3.23 1.31 14.38
C ASN A 161 3.23 2.85 14.40
N ALA A 162 2.91 3.50 13.28
CA ALA A 162 2.90 4.95 13.17
C ALA A 162 1.63 5.55 13.80
N GLU A 163 1.76 6.80 14.26
CA GLU A 163 0.62 7.60 14.73
C GLU A 163 -0.21 8.09 13.53
N ALA A 164 0.47 8.45 12.45
CA ALA A 164 -0.14 9.03 11.27
C ALA A 164 0.61 8.68 9.99
N PHE A 165 -0.08 8.81 8.86
CA PHE A 165 0.43 8.62 7.51
C PHE A 165 0.04 9.81 6.62
N VAL A 166 0.96 10.25 5.78
CA VAL A 166 0.71 11.26 4.74
C VAL A 166 1.29 10.80 3.42
N GLY A 167 0.50 10.77 2.36
CA GLY A 167 0.98 10.28 1.06
C GLY A 167 0.00 10.44 -0.10
N PRO A 168 0.44 10.19 -1.34
CA PRO A 168 -0.45 10.08 -2.49
C PRO A 168 -1.20 8.73 -2.50
N GLU A 169 -2.15 8.54 -3.41
CA GLU A 169 -2.75 7.21 -3.66
C GLU A 169 -1.68 6.18 -4.09
N GLY A 170 -1.53 5.08 -3.35
CA GLY A 170 -0.55 4.03 -3.66
C GLY A 170 -0.56 2.88 -2.66
N LEU A 171 0.40 1.95 -2.79
CA LEU A 171 0.52 0.76 -1.92
C LEU A 171 0.52 1.12 -0.43
N LEU A 172 1.37 2.07 -0.02
CA LEU A 172 1.53 2.41 1.40
C LEU A 172 0.27 3.04 1.98
N SER A 173 -0.52 3.74 1.17
CA SER A 173 -1.82 4.27 1.54
C SER A 173 -2.82 3.14 1.79
N PHE A 174 -2.85 2.10 0.95
CA PHE A 174 -3.68 0.92 1.27
C PHE A 174 -3.26 0.24 2.57
N ILE A 175 -1.95 0.16 2.83
CA ILE A 175 -1.41 -0.40 4.07
C ILE A 175 -1.83 0.46 5.28
N SER A 176 -1.67 1.78 5.22
CA SER A 176 -1.99 2.68 6.35
C SER A 176 -3.47 2.62 6.71
N LEU A 177 -4.34 2.63 5.71
CA LEU A 177 -5.78 2.51 5.88
C LEU A 177 -6.18 1.16 6.49
N SER A 178 -5.62 0.06 5.98
CA SER A 178 -5.84 -1.29 6.54
C SER A 178 -5.24 -1.46 7.94
N SER A 179 -4.33 -0.57 8.35
CA SER A 179 -3.72 -0.59 9.69
C SER A 179 -4.41 0.34 10.68
N LYS A 180 -5.52 1.00 10.29
CA LYS A 180 -6.23 2.01 11.09
C LYS A 180 -5.34 3.19 11.52
N VAL A 181 -4.35 3.53 10.71
CA VAL A 181 -3.47 4.68 10.96
C VAL A 181 -4.17 5.95 10.48
N ASN A 182 -4.13 7.02 11.26
CA ASN A 182 -4.69 8.31 10.87
C ASN A 182 -3.99 8.81 9.58
N SER A 183 -4.72 8.89 8.47
CA SER A 183 -4.12 9.02 7.13
C SER A 183 -4.64 10.24 6.37
N THR A 184 -3.72 11.09 5.92
CA THR A 184 -4.00 12.19 4.98
C THR A 184 -3.53 11.79 3.58
N LEU A 185 -4.49 11.58 2.67
CA LEU A 185 -4.22 11.09 1.32
C LEU A 185 -4.44 12.18 0.27
N TYR A 186 -3.45 12.39 -0.59
CA TYR A 186 -3.50 13.34 -1.70
C TYR A 186 -3.92 12.63 -3.00
N TYR A 187 -5.00 13.13 -3.60
CA TYR A 187 -5.50 12.73 -4.91
C TYR A 187 -5.38 13.91 -5.87
N ILE A 188 -5.19 13.65 -7.17
CA ILE A 188 -5.14 14.70 -8.19
C ILE A 188 -6.46 15.42 -8.40
N GLU A 189 -7.57 14.69 -8.26
CA GLU A 189 -8.89 15.15 -8.65
C GLU A 189 -9.94 14.54 -7.73
N GLN A 190 -10.98 15.33 -7.42
CA GLN A 190 -12.13 14.88 -6.65
C GLN A 190 -12.83 13.71 -7.33
N ALA A 191 -12.85 13.63 -8.66
CA ALA A 191 -13.40 12.48 -9.38
C ALA A 191 -12.66 11.17 -9.08
N ALA A 192 -11.34 11.22 -8.84
CA ALA A 192 -10.58 10.03 -8.44
C ALA A 192 -10.89 9.60 -7.00
N VAL A 193 -11.26 10.56 -6.15
CA VAL A 193 -11.90 10.27 -4.86
C VAL A 193 -13.24 9.62 -5.19
N ASP A 194 -14.18 10.30 -5.82
CA ASP A 194 -15.55 9.82 -6.01
C ASP A 194 -15.62 8.45 -6.73
N GLU A 195 -14.89 8.17 -7.81
CA GLU A 195 -14.97 6.88 -8.52
C GLU A 195 -14.31 5.72 -7.76
N LYS A 196 -13.18 5.96 -7.09
CA LYS A 196 -12.43 4.90 -6.40
C LYS A 196 -12.79 4.76 -4.93
N VAL A 197 -13.19 5.85 -4.28
CA VAL A 197 -13.60 5.95 -2.88
C VAL A 197 -15.09 5.61 -2.72
N ILE A 198 -15.91 5.70 -3.78
CA ILE A 198 -17.32 5.24 -3.77
C ILE A 198 -17.45 3.77 -4.22
N GLY A 199 -16.45 3.19 -4.89
CA GLY A 199 -16.38 1.75 -5.21
C GLY A 199 -15.54 0.89 -4.23
N THR A 200 -14.67 1.54 -3.45
CA THR A 200 -13.95 0.94 -2.31
C THR A 200 -14.74 1.33 -1.06
N PRO A 201 -14.75 0.57 0.06
CA PRO A 201 -15.64 0.82 1.18
C PRO A 201 -15.19 2.04 1.97
N TRP A 202 -14.69 3.14 1.41
CA TRP A 202 -14.18 4.25 2.22
C TRP A 202 -15.23 4.77 3.20
N LYS A 203 -16.50 4.79 2.78
CA LYS A 203 -17.61 5.11 3.67
C LYS A 203 -17.75 4.11 4.82
N LYS A 204 -17.62 2.80 4.55
CA LYS A 204 -17.58 1.74 5.59
C LYS A 204 -16.28 1.75 6.42
N TYR A 205 -15.12 2.03 5.83
CA TYR A 205 -13.82 2.20 6.49
C TYR A 205 -13.88 3.40 7.43
N ALA A 206 -14.41 4.54 6.98
CA ALA A 206 -14.62 5.73 7.79
C ALA A 206 -15.70 5.51 8.88
N GLU A 207 -16.74 4.73 8.61
CA GLU A 207 -17.72 4.30 9.61
C GLU A 207 -17.12 3.33 10.64
N LEU A 208 -16.16 2.48 10.26
CA LEU A 208 -15.46 1.52 11.14
C LEU A 208 -14.29 2.13 11.93
N ILE A 209 -13.77 3.29 11.52
CA ILE A 209 -12.69 4.04 12.19
C ILE A 209 -13.26 5.05 13.22
N LYS A 210 -14.57 5.30 13.24
CA LYS A 210 -15.21 6.08 14.32
C LYS A 210 -15.10 5.31 15.65
N LEU A 211 -14.07 5.64 16.43
CA LEU A 211 -13.98 5.44 17.88
C LEU A 211 -14.41 6.74 18.57
#